data_AF-A0A6L4WT53-F1
#
_entry.id   AF-A0A6L4WT53-F1
#
_cell.length_a   1.000
_cell.length_b   1.000
_cell.length_c   1.000
_cell.angle_alpha   90.00
_cell.angle_beta   90.00
_cell.angle_gamma   90.00
#
_symmetry.space_group_name_H-M   'P 1'
#
loop_
_entity.id
_entity.type
_entity.pdbx_description
1 polymer ?
#
loop_
_entity_poly.entity_id
_entity_poly.type
_entity_poly.pdbx_seq_one_letter_code
_entity_poly.pdbx_strand_id
1 'polypeptide(L)'
;MKIFIILTIILIVIIIITMIRKSKKIENVILEDEEKILFKYFPKKSNTQDIKNLEELKNSLEIKQIYKKDLDVIIQKVQHDYEILCSHNMKLNKSYPDSHIYNIITNTVVSHSMHNNITIKKAIKLFLLTIMSEYIQEQLTDELSKEEELENFYKVLEKFIEKYNKYNDENKDI
;
A
#
# COMPACT_ATOMS: atom_id res chain seq x y z
N MET A 1 21.49 -45.73 -23.22
CA MET A 1 20.87 -44.52 -23.81
C MET A 1 19.56 -44.13 -23.13
N LYS A 2 18.54 -45.02 -23.06
CA LYS A 2 17.23 -44.73 -22.42
C LYS A 2 17.33 -44.28 -20.94
N ILE A 3 18.19 -44.92 -20.15
CA ILE A 3 18.40 -44.59 -18.73
C ILE A 3 19.05 -43.20 -18.55
N PHE A 4 19.99 -42.83 -19.42
CA PHE A 4 20.62 -41.50 -19.39
C PHE A 4 19.61 -40.40 -19.70
N ILE A 5 18.70 -40.61 -20.67
CA ILE A 5 17.65 -39.64 -20.99
C ILE A 5 16.72 -39.43 -19.79
N ILE A 6 16.32 -40.50 -19.11
CA ILE A 6 15.47 -40.42 -17.90
C ILE A 6 16.17 -39.64 -16.78
N LEU A 7 17.44 -39.91 -16.51
CA LEU A 7 18.22 -39.18 -15.49
C LEU A 7 18.33 -37.69 -15.82
N THR A 8 18.48 -37.35 -17.10
CA THR A 8 18.58 -35.95 -17.54
C THR A 8 17.26 -35.19 -17.33
N ILE A 9 16.12 -35.83 -17.60
CA ILE A 9 14.79 -35.26 -17.36
C ILE A 9 14.57 -34.99 -15.86
N ILE A 10 14.94 -35.94 -15.00
CA ILE A 10 14.82 -35.77 -13.53
C ILE A 10 15.68 -34.58 -13.06
N LEU A 11 16.90 -34.43 -13.58
CA LEU A 11 17.79 -33.33 -13.24
C LEU A 11 17.17 -31.96 -13.62
N ILE A 12 16.61 -31.85 -14.83
CA ILE A 12 15.94 -30.62 -15.30
C ILE A 12 14.74 -30.27 -14.40
N VAL A 13 13.93 -31.27 -14.05
CA VAL A 13 12.77 -31.06 -13.16
C VAL A 13 13.21 -30.55 -11.78
N ILE A 14 14.30 -31.10 -11.22
CA ILE A 14 14.85 -30.63 -9.94
C ILE A 14 15.30 -29.16 -10.07
N ILE A 15 16.01 -28.79 -11.14
CA ILE A 15 16.48 -27.41 -11.35
C ILE A 15 15.29 -26.44 -11.43
N ILE A 16 14.25 -26.77 -12.20
CA ILE A 16 13.04 -25.93 -12.34
C ILE A 16 12.36 -25.75 -10.97
N ILE A 17 12.15 -26.83 -10.22
CA ILE A 17 11.55 -26.77 -8.87
C ILE A 17 12.39 -25.89 -7.93
N THR A 18 13.71 -26.01 -8.01
CA THR A 18 14.64 -25.23 -7.17
C THR A 18 14.61 -23.74 -7.52
N MET A 19 14.52 -23.39 -8.81
CA MET A 19 14.39 -22.01 -9.27
C MET A 19 13.04 -21.39 -8.84
N ILE A 20 11.92 -22.12 -9.01
CA ILE A 20 10.59 -21.66 -8.56
C ILE A 20 10.58 -21.41 -7.05
N ARG A 21 11.16 -22.32 -6.25
CA ARG A 21 11.28 -22.14 -4.78
C ARG A 21 12.13 -20.93 -4.43
N LYS A 22 13.24 -20.70 -5.14
CA LYS A 22 14.12 -19.57 -4.89
C LYS A 22 13.45 -18.24 -5.23
N SER A 23 12.69 -18.19 -6.33
CA SER A 23 11.89 -17.01 -6.72
C SER A 23 10.87 -16.65 -5.64
N LYS A 24 10.03 -17.63 -5.25
CA LYS A 24 9.04 -17.45 -4.17
C LYS A 24 9.67 -17.03 -2.86
N LYS A 25 10.86 -17.54 -2.53
CA LYS A 25 11.57 -17.18 -1.31
C LYS A 25 12.08 -15.73 -1.35
N ILE A 26 12.53 -15.23 -2.51
CA ILE A 26 12.99 -13.85 -2.65
C ILE A 26 11.80 -12.88 -2.56
N GLU A 27 10.71 -13.22 -3.25
CA GLU A 27 9.45 -12.46 -3.23
C GLU A 27 8.85 -12.38 -1.82
N ASN A 28 8.81 -13.51 -1.10
CA ASN A 28 8.35 -13.54 0.29
C ASN A 28 9.27 -12.78 1.26
N VAL A 29 10.58 -12.76 1.04
CA VAL A 29 11.52 -12.01 1.92
C VAL A 29 11.35 -10.50 1.77
N ILE A 30 11.00 -10.01 0.59
CA ILE A 30 10.74 -8.58 0.36
C ILE A 30 9.46 -8.15 1.10
N LEU A 31 8.39 -8.94 0.99
CA LEU A 31 7.14 -8.69 1.72
C LEU A 31 7.31 -8.81 3.25
N GLU A 32 8.16 -9.72 3.74
CA GLU A 32 8.42 -9.88 5.18
C GLU A 32 8.98 -8.61 5.85
N ASP A 33 9.77 -7.80 5.14
CA ASP A 33 10.32 -6.55 5.70
C ASP A 33 9.31 -5.39 5.64
N GLU A 34 8.49 -5.34 4.60
CA GLU A 34 7.42 -4.36 4.42
C GLU A 34 6.26 -4.55 5.41
N GLU A 35 5.88 -5.81 5.70
CA GLU A 35 4.85 -6.15 6.69
C GLU A 35 5.24 -5.77 8.13
N LYS A 36 6.55 -5.74 8.45
CA LYS A 36 7.07 -5.35 9.78
C LYS A 36 6.66 -3.94 10.19
N ILE A 37 6.43 -3.05 9.22
CA ILE A 37 6.04 -1.67 9.47
C ILE A 37 4.71 -1.62 10.23
N LEU A 38 3.73 -2.45 9.87
CA LEU A 38 2.43 -2.47 10.54
C LEU A 38 2.49 -3.09 11.95
N PHE A 39 3.37 -4.07 12.19
CA PHE A 39 3.51 -4.71 13.51
C PHE A 39 3.87 -3.71 14.62
N LYS A 40 4.62 -2.66 14.31
CA LYS A 40 4.93 -1.56 15.25
C LYS A 40 3.66 -0.89 15.79
N TYR A 41 2.63 -0.79 14.96
CA TYR A 41 1.39 -0.08 15.26
C TYR A 41 0.26 -1.02 15.68
N PHE A 42 0.29 -2.28 15.26
CA PHE A 42 -0.73 -3.28 15.56
C PHE A 42 -0.12 -4.56 16.19
N PRO A 43 0.45 -4.48 17.41
CA PRO A 43 1.07 -5.62 18.08
C PRO A 43 -0.01 -6.57 18.65
N LYS A 44 -0.24 -7.69 17.94
CA LYS A 44 -1.16 -8.84 18.19
C LYS A 44 -2.55 -8.78 17.54
N LYS A 45 -2.88 -9.95 16.93
CA LYS A 45 -4.10 -10.45 16.26
C LYS A 45 -4.27 -10.31 14.74
N SER A 46 -3.16 -10.23 14.00
CA SER A 46 -3.14 -10.67 12.61
C SER A 46 -1.83 -11.43 12.37
N ASN A 47 -1.90 -12.71 12.02
CA ASN A 47 -0.83 -13.30 11.21
C ASN A 47 -0.86 -12.48 9.91
N THR A 48 -0.03 -11.44 9.80
CA THR A 48 0.13 -10.73 8.52
C THR A 48 0.76 -11.64 7.48
N GLN A 49 1.43 -12.71 7.93
CA GLN A 49 2.14 -13.72 7.13
C GLN A 49 1.30 -14.43 6.05
N ASP A 50 -0.02 -14.20 5.99
CA ASP A 50 -0.92 -14.78 4.99
C ASP A 50 -1.82 -13.73 4.29
N ILE A 51 -1.55 -12.43 4.43
CA ILE A 51 -2.36 -11.37 3.79
C ILE A 51 -2.01 -11.28 2.31
N LYS A 52 -2.98 -11.54 1.44
CA LYS A 52 -2.76 -11.58 -0.03
C LYS A 52 -3.23 -10.34 -0.77
N ASN A 53 -4.01 -9.48 -0.11
CA ASN A 53 -4.62 -8.30 -0.73
C ASN A 53 -5.06 -7.26 0.30
N LEU A 54 -5.41 -6.08 -0.19
CA LEU A 54 -5.86 -4.94 0.63
C LEU A 54 -7.16 -5.22 1.42
N GLU A 55 -8.06 -6.06 0.91
CA GLU A 55 -9.30 -6.41 1.62
C GLU A 55 -9.03 -7.32 2.82
N GLU A 56 -8.16 -8.32 2.66
CA GLU A 56 -7.66 -9.15 3.76
C GLU A 56 -6.93 -8.30 4.81
N LEU A 57 -6.13 -7.32 4.37
CA LEU A 57 -5.47 -6.37 5.26
C LEU A 57 -6.47 -5.51 6.05
N LYS A 58 -7.47 -4.94 5.37
CA LYS A 58 -8.54 -4.16 6.02
C LYS A 58 -9.28 -4.97 7.09
N ASN A 59 -9.57 -6.23 6.79
CA ASN A 59 -10.22 -7.15 7.72
C ASN A 59 -9.31 -7.48 8.92
N SER A 60 -8.03 -7.74 8.68
CA SER A 60 -7.05 -8.04 9.73
C SER A 60 -6.80 -6.87 10.67
N LEU A 61 -6.92 -5.63 10.16
CA LEU A 61 -6.84 -4.41 10.95
C LEU A 61 -8.13 -4.08 11.73
N GLU A 62 -9.17 -4.93 11.66
CA GLU A 62 -10.46 -4.74 12.34
C GLU A 62 -11.06 -3.35 12.10
N ILE A 63 -11.08 -2.90 10.84
CA ILE A 63 -11.57 -1.58 10.47
C ILE A 63 -13.11 -1.54 10.55
N LYS A 64 -13.65 -0.76 11.49
CA LYS A 64 -15.11 -0.56 11.70
C LYS A 64 -15.64 0.64 10.90
N GLN A 65 -16.96 0.74 10.70
CA GLN A 65 -17.63 1.85 9.97
C GLN A 65 -17.45 3.26 10.57
N ILE A 66 -16.78 3.41 11.72
CA ILE A 66 -16.60 4.70 12.43
C ILE A 66 -15.83 5.76 11.62
N TYR A 67 -15.20 5.39 10.51
CA TYR A 67 -14.37 6.29 9.69
C TYR A 67 -15.15 7.08 8.64
N LYS A 68 -16.45 6.84 8.44
CA LYS A 68 -17.22 7.40 7.31
C LYS A 68 -17.06 8.93 7.17
N LYS A 69 -17.26 9.69 8.25
CA LYS A 69 -17.19 11.15 8.21
C LYS A 69 -15.80 11.66 7.81
N ASP A 70 -14.75 11.08 8.37
CA ASP A 70 -13.37 11.46 8.05
C ASP A 70 -13.02 11.07 6.61
N LEU A 71 -13.45 9.89 6.15
CA LEU A 71 -13.24 9.43 4.79
C LEU A 71 -13.92 10.32 3.76
N ASP A 72 -15.18 10.71 3.99
CA ASP A 72 -15.91 11.57 3.06
C ASP A 72 -15.16 12.90 2.84
N VAL A 73 -14.64 13.51 3.92
CA VAL A 73 -13.84 14.74 3.85
C VAL A 73 -12.52 14.51 3.11
N ILE A 74 -11.82 13.42 3.44
CA ILE A 74 -10.53 13.08 2.80
C ILE A 74 -10.72 12.82 1.31
N ILE A 75 -11.69 11.99 0.90
CA ILE A 75 -11.95 11.63 -0.49
C ILE A 75 -12.30 12.87 -1.31
N GLN A 76 -13.19 13.74 -0.81
CA GLN A 76 -13.53 14.99 -1.49
C GLN A 76 -12.30 15.88 -1.69
N LYS A 77 -11.42 15.97 -0.69
CA LYS A 77 -10.19 16.77 -0.79
C LYS A 77 -9.19 16.16 -1.78
N VAL A 78 -9.01 14.83 -1.76
CA VAL A 78 -8.16 14.13 -2.72
C VAL A 78 -8.68 14.33 -4.14
N GLN A 79 -9.98 14.18 -4.36
CA GLN A 79 -10.60 14.41 -5.66
C GLN A 79 -10.32 15.82 -6.18
N HIS A 80 -10.55 16.83 -5.34
CA HIS A 80 -10.30 18.21 -5.71
C HIS A 80 -8.83 18.48 -6.08
N ASP A 81 -7.89 17.99 -5.26
CA ASP A 81 -6.46 18.19 -5.48
C ASP A 81 -5.95 17.42 -6.71
N TYR A 82 -6.52 16.24 -6.97
CA TYR A 82 -6.27 15.44 -8.16
C TYR A 82 -6.74 16.18 -9.43
N GLU A 83 -7.98 16.68 -9.45
CA GLU A 83 -8.53 17.42 -10.58
C GLU A 83 -7.69 18.68 -10.93
N ILE A 84 -7.21 19.40 -9.91
CA ILE A 84 -6.31 20.54 -10.10
C ILE A 84 -5.00 20.10 -10.77
N LEU A 85 -4.39 19.02 -10.27
CA LEU A 85 -3.11 18.54 -10.78
C LEU A 85 -3.23 17.99 -12.20
N CYS A 86 -4.28 17.22 -12.50
CA CYS A 86 -4.59 16.74 -13.84
C CYS A 86 -4.79 17.91 -14.81
N SER A 87 -5.61 18.89 -14.43
CA SER A 87 -5.85 20.10 -15.23
C SER A 87 -4.57 20.87 -15.53
N HIS A 88 -3.65 20.94 -14.56
CA HIS A 88 -2.35 21.57 -14.73
C HIS A 88 -1.44 20.78 -15.69
N ASN A 89 -1.32 19.47 -15.52
CA ASN A 89 -0.47 18.63 -16.35
C ASN A 89 -0.97 18.48 -17.79
N MET A 90 -2.29 18.45 -18.01
CA MET A 90 -2.89 18.49 -19.35
C MET A 90 -2.50 19.77 -20.09
N LYS A 91 -2.53 20.93 -19.41
CA LYS A 91 -2.08 22.21 -19.99
C LYS A 91 -0.59 22.22 -20.36
N LEU A 92 0.21 21.39 -19.68
CA LEU A 92 1.65 21.27 -19.89
C LEU A 92 2.04 20.09 -20.79
N ASN A 93 1.07 19.31 -21.30
CA ASN A 93 1.29 18.07 -22.05
C ASN A 93 2.26 17.09 -21.36
N LYS A 94 2.13 16.94 -20.03
CA LYS A 94 2.92 16.00 -19.23
C LYS A 94 2.10 14.77 -18.88
N SER A 95 2.76 13.60 -18.86
CA SER A 95 2.14 12.36 -18.38
C SER A 95 1.81 12.43 -16.89
N TYR A 96 0.81 11.64 -16.50
CA TYR A 96 0.34 11.58 -15.12
C TYR A 96 0.62 10.18 -14.53
N PRO A 97 1.75 9.99 -13.82
CA PRO A 97 2.02 8.72 -13.15
C PRO A 97 1.21 8.56 -11.86
N ASP A 98 0.75 7.34 -11.56
CA ASP A 98 -0.02 6.96 -10.36
C ASP A 98 0.66 7.38 -9.04
N SER A 99 1.99 7.49 -9.03
CA SER A 99 2.73 8.05 -7.88
C SER A 99 2.21 9.43 -7.41
N HIS A 100 1.61 10.23 -8.29
CA HIS A 100 1.00 11.51 -7.91
C HIS A 100 -0.25 11.36 -7.07
N ILE A 101 -1.15 10.42 -7.39
CA ILE A 101 -2.38 10.24 -6.60
C ILE A 101 -2.04 9.71 -5.19
N TYR A 102 -1.08 8.79 -5.08
CA TYR A 102 -0.58 8.31 -3.79
C TYR A 102 0.05 9.43 -2.95
N ASN A 103 0.75 10.37 -3.58
CA ASN A 103 1.30 11.54 -2.89
C ASN A 103 0.19 12.48 -2.39
N ILE A 104 -0.85 12.72 -3.20
CA ILE A 104 -2.01 13.51 -2.78
C ILE A 104 -2.68 12.86 -1.57
N ILE A 105 -2.99 11.56 -1.65
CA ILE A 105 -3.60 10.80 -0.55
C ILE A 105 -2.74 10.91 0.72
N THR A 106 -1.43 10.66 0.60
CA THR A 106 -0.49 10.74 1.71
C THR A 106 -0.54 12.10 2.40
N ASN A 107 -0.49 13.18 1.62
CA ASN A 107 -0.50 14.54 2.14
C ASN A 107 -1.83 14.88 2.81
N THR A 108 -2.94 14.54 2.16
CA THR A 108 -4.29 14.84 2.64
C THR A 108 -4.59 14.09 3.93
N VAL A 109 -4.30 12.78 3.99
CA VAL A 109 -4.54 11.98 5.20
C VAL A 109 -3.66 12.44 6.36
N VAL A 110 -2.37 12.76 6.12
CA VAL A 110 -1.49 13.30 7.18
C VAL A 110 -2.02 14.64 7.68
N SER A 111 -2.30 15.59 6.78
CA SER A 111 -2.77 16.92 7.16
C SER A 111 -4.09 16.87 7.94
N HIS A 112 -5.07 16.09 7.45
CA HIS A 112 -6.35 15.89 8.13
C HIS A 112 -6.14 15.25 9.50
N SER A 113 -5.27 14.25 9.59
CA SER A 113 -5.01 13.55 10.85
C SER A 113 -4.39 14.47 11.89
N MET A 114 -3.45 15.33 11.50
CA MET A 114 -2.79 16.26 12.41
C MET A 114 -3.74 17.35 12.88
N HIS A 115 -4.50 17.95 11.95
CA HIS A 115 -5.46 18.99 12.29
C HIS A 115 -6.54 18.50 13.28
N ASN A 116 -6.92 17.23 13.18
CA ASN A 116 -7.97 16.63 14.01
C ASN A 116 -7.43 15.77 15.16
N ASN A 117 -6.12 15.83 15.46
CA ASN A 117 -5.47 15.03 16.52
C ASN A 117 -5.76 13.51 16.43
N ILE A 118 -5.85 13.00 15.21
CA ILE A 118 -6.09 11.58 14.93
C ILE A 118 -4.80 10.82 15.14
N THR A 119 -4.82 9.79 16.00
CA THR A 119 -3.63 8.96 16.27
C THR A 119 -3.12 8.25 15.01
N ILE A 120 -1.80 8.01 14.95
CA ILE A 120 -1.17 7.32 13.81
C ILE A 120 -1.85 5.98 13.46
N LYS A 121 -2.31 5.21 14.44
CA LYS A 121 -3.03 3.95 14.19
C LYS A 121 -4.35 4.17 13.43
N LYS A 122 -5.10 5.21 13.81
CA LYS A 122 -6.33 5.59 13.10
C LYS A 122 -6.00 6.19 11.73
N ALA A 123 -4.93 6.97 11.63
CA ALA A 123 -4.47 7.57 10.40
C ALA A 123 -4.04 6.51 9.36
N ILE A 124 -3.34 5.44 9.76
CA ILE A 124 -3.01 4.29 8.90
C ILE A 124 -4.28 3.60 8.37
N LYS A 125 -5.30 3.44 9.22
CA LYS A 125 -6.60 2.88 8.80
C LYS A 125 -7.32 3.78 7.80
N LEU A 126 -7.33 5.09 8.03
CA LEU A 126 -7.86 6.07 7.09
C LEU A 126 -7.11 6.05 5.76
N PHE A 127 -5.78 5.94 5.81
CA PHE A 127 -4.92 5.85 4.64
C PHE A 127 -5.27 4.63 3.77
N LEU A 128 -5.35 3.44 4.39
CA LEU A 128 -5.77 2.21 3.70
C LEU A 128 -7.17 2.35 3.09
N LEU A 129 -8.14 2.81 3.87
CA LEU A 129 -9.52 2.98 3.40
C LEU A 129 -9.65 4.01 2.27
N THR A 130 -8.80 5.04 2.27
CA THR A 130 -8.78 6.06 1.20
C THR A 130 -8.26 5.43 -0.09
N ILE A 131 -7.15 4.69 -0.03
CA ILE A 131 -6.60 3.97 -1.20
C ILE A 131 -7.64 3.00 -1.75
N MET A 132 -8.31 2.24 -0.90
CA MET A 132 -9.33 1.26 -1.30
C MET A 132 -10.66 1.88 -1.75
N SER A 133 -10.82 3.21 -1.75
CA SER A 133 -12.07 3.82 -2.18
C SER A 133 -12.27 3.69 -3.69
N GLU A 134 -13.50 3.44 -4.11
CA GLU A 134 -13.89 3.24 -5.53
C GLU A 134 -13.35 4.37 -6.42
N TYR A 135 -13.59 5.62 -6.02
CA TYR A 135 -13.08 6.79 -6.74
C TYR A 135 -11.56 6.74 -6.98
N ILE A 136 -10.77 6.39 -5.96
CA ILE A 136 -9.31 6.36 -6.06
C ILE A 136 -8.84 5.22 -6.96
N GLN A 137 -9.47 4.04 -6.84
CA GLN A 137 -9.16 2.89 -7.68
C GLN A 137 -9.44 3.18 -9.16
N GLU A 138 -10.50 3.92 -9.47
CA GLU A 138 -10.82 4.36 -10.84
C GLU A 138 -9.80 5.35 -11.44
N GLN A 139 -9.00 6.04 -10.62
CA GLN A 139 -7.98 6.98 -11.11
C GLN A 139 -6.62 6.34 -11.39
N LEU A 140 -6.41 5.09 -10.97
CA LEU A 140 -5.16 4.38 -11.22
C LEU A 140 -5.11 3.89 -12.67
N THR A 141 -3.99 4.15 -13.34
CA THR A 141 -3.85 3.87 -14.78
C THR A 141 -3.63 2.40 -15.12
N ASP A 142 -3.16 1.60 -14.16
CA ASP A 142 -2.86 0.18 -14.35
C ASP A 142 -3.91 -0.70 -13.65
N GLU A 143 -4.45 -1.70 -14.37
CA GLU A 143 -5.10 -2.85 -13.74
C GLU A 143 -4.02 -3.67 -13.03
N LEU A 144 -3.74 -3.29 -11.78
CA LEU A 144 -2.84 -4.03 -10.92
C LEU A 144 -3.50 -5.33 -10.47
N SER A 145 -2.68 -6.37 -10.31
CA SER A 145 -3.12 -7.52 -9.52
C SER A 145 -3.31 -7.11 -8.05
N LYS A 146 -4.17 -7.82 -7.33
CA LYS A 146 -4.41 -7.56 -5.90
C LYS A 146 -3.16 -7.67 -5.02
N GLU A 147 -2.17 -8.43 -5.48
CA GLU A 147 -0.88 -8.61 -4.81
C GLU A 147 0.02 -7.38 -5.04
N GLU A 148 0.06 -6.86 -6.27
CA GLU A 148 0.78 -5.62 -6.61
C GLU A 148 0.16 -4.38 -5.93
N GLU A 149 -1.16 -4.33 -5.78
CA GLU A 149 -1.85 -3.29 -5.00
C GLU A 149 -1.37 -3.27 -3.53
N LEU A 150 -1.21 -4.45 -2.94
CA LEU A 150 -0.74 -4.62 -1.56
C LEU A 150 0.72 -4.20 -1.41
N GLU A 151 1.59 -4.62 -2.32
CA GLU A 151 3.00 -4.22 -2.33
C GLU A 151 3.14 -2.69 -2.49
N ASN A 152 2.37 -2.10 -3.41
CA ASN A 152 2.34 -0.65 -3.58
C ASN A 152 1.86 0.06 -2.31
N PHE A 153 0.81 -0.43 -1.66
CA PHE A 153 0.36 0.13 -0.39
C PHE A 153 1.49 0.17 0.65
N TYR A 154 2.25 -0.91 0.82
CA TYR A 154 3.35 -0.94 1.79
C TYR A 154 4.47 0.05 1.47
N LYS A 155 4.85 0.16 0.18
CA LYS A 155 5.84 1.15 -0.26
C LYS A 155 5.41 2.59 0.03
N VAL A 156 4.11 2.91 -0.13
CA VAL A 156 3.61 4.25 0.18
C VAL A 156 3.39 4.44 1.69
N LEU A 157 3.02 3.38 2.42
CA LEU A 157 2.81 3.41 3.86
C LEU A 157 4.06 3.87 4.63
N GLU A 158 5.26 3.45 4.20
CA GLU A 158 6.52 3.88 4.81
C GLU A 158 6.65 5.42 4.76
N LYS A 159 6.51 6.00 3.56
CA LYS A 159 6.54 7.45 3.35
C LYS A 159 5.45 8.18 4.13
N PHE A 160 4.26 7.58 4.21
CA PHE A 160 3.16 8.11 5.00
C PHE A 160 3.52 8.22 6.49
N ILE A 161 4.12 7.17 7.05
CA ILE A 161 4.54 7.14 8.46
C ILE A 161 5.65 8.14 8.74
N GLU A 162 6.66 8.22 7.86
CA GLU A 162 7.74 9.21 7.98
C GLU A 162 7.18 10.63 8.00
N LYS A 163 6.28 10.94 7.06
CA LYS A 163 5.66 12.25 6.96
C LYS A 163 4.79 12.58 8.17
N TYR A 164 4.00 11.61 8.65
CA TYR A 164 3.21 11.75 9.86
C TYR A 164 4.11 12.08 11.06
N ASN A 165 5.17 11.30 11.28
CA ASN A 165 6.05 11.52 12.44
C ASN A 165 6.78 12.86 12.37
N LYS A 166 7.31 13.21 11.19
CA LYS A 166 7.99 14.50 10.98
C LYS A 166 7.08 15.67 11.31
N TYR A 167 5.84 15.67 10.80
CA TYR A 167 4.88 16.73 11.10
C TYR A 167 4.54 16.78 12.59
N ASN A 168 4.41 15.63 13.25
CA ASN A 168 4.15 15.58 14.69
C ASN A 168 5.34 16.11 15.51
N ASP A 169 6.57 15.83 15.09
CA ASP A 169 7.77 16.32 15.78
C ASP A 169 7.95 17.83 15.59
N GLU A 170 7.69 18.37 14.39
CA GLU A 170 7.74 19.82 14.11
C GLU A 170 6.69 20.63 14.89
N ASN A 171 5.60 19.99 15.33
CA ASN A 171 4.50 20.64 16.07
C ASN A 171 4.48 20.30 17.58
N LYS A 172 5.48 19.60 18.11
CA LYS A 172 5.63 19.36 19.56
C LYS A 172 6.24 20.54 20.32
N ASP A 173 6.87 21.48 19.60
CA ASP A 173 7.60 22.62 20.15
C ASP A 173 6.79 23.94 20.13
N ILE A 174 5.47 23.87 19.92
CA ILE A 174 4.52 25.01 19.92
C ILE A 174 3.44 24.76 20.99
#